data_AF-A0A6L9ZEQ9-F1
#
_entry.id   AF-A0A6L9ZEQ9-F1
#
_cell.length_a   1.000
_cell.length_b   1.000
_cell.length_c   1.000
_cell.angle_alpha   90.00
_cell.angle_beta   90.00
_cell.angle_gamma   90.00
#
_symmetry.space_group_name_H-M   'P 1'
#
loop_
_entity.id
_entity.type
_entity.pdbx_description
1 polymer ?
#
loop_
_entity_poly.entity_id
_entity_poly.type
_entity_poly.pdbx_seq_one_letter_code
_entity_poly.pdbx_strand_id
1 'polypeptide(L)' 'TIPWFAIGGIDPNNLNYVLDAGAQRVAVVRGIMEAEQPTLVTQYFLSQLKREHTLRSLEAGVSKP' A
#
# COMPACT_ATOMS: atom_id res chain seq x y z
N THR A 1 16.21 -9.18 3.51
CA THR A 1 15.77 -8.20 4.53
C THR A 1 14.56 -8.77 5.26
N ILE A 2 14.29 -8.30 6.48
CA ILE A 2 13.10 -8.70 7.23
C ILE A 2 11.90 -7.93 6.68
N PRO A 3 10.76 -8.59 6.38
CA PRO A 3 9.56 -7.89 5.92
C PRO A 3 8.98 -7.00 7.02
N TRP A 4 8.63 -5.75 6.67
CA TRP A 4 8.04 -4.78 7.57
C TRP A 4 6.78 -4.16 6.97
N PHE A 5 5.98 -3.51 7.82
CA PHE A 5 4.73 -2.83 7.46
C PHE A 5 4.80 -1.38 7.92
N ALA A 6 4.39 -0.44 7.07
CA ALA A 6 4.12 0.92 7.50
C ALA A 6 2.84 0.95 8.34
N ILE A 7 2.87 1.65 9.46
CA ILE A 7 1.75 1.76 10.40
C ILE A 7 1.56 3.21 10.82
N GLY A 8 0.37 3.54 11.31
CA GLY A 8 0.06 4.83 11.92
C GLY A 8 -0.60 5.83 10.96
N GLY A 9 -1.88 6.13 11.21
CA GLY A 9 -2.60 7.20 10.52
C GLY A 9 -2.79 7.01 9.02
N ILE A 10 -2.64 5.80 8.49
CA ILE A 10 -2.77 5.53 7.06
C ILE A 10 -4.25 5.57 6.64
N ASP A 11 -4.53 6.32 5.58
CA ASP A 11 -5.85 6.45 4.95
C ASP A 11 -5.68 6.64 3.41
N PRO A 12 -6.77 6.66 2.63
CA PRO A 12 -6.68 6.79 1.17
C PRO A 12 -5.95 8.04 0.66
N ASN A 13 -5.94 9.13 1.42
CA ASN A 13 -5.35 10.41 1.04
C ASN A 13 -3.82 10.43 1.19
N ASN A 14 -3.26 9.60 2.08
CA ASN A 14 -1.82 9.57 2.34
C ASN A 14 -1.10 8.30 1.89
N LEU A 15 -1.84 7.31 1.38
CA LEU A 15 -1.28 6.03 0.93
C LEU A 15 -0.11 6.20 -0.05
N ASN A 16 -0.24 7.09 -1.05
CA ASN A 16 0.81 7.27 -2.06
C ASN A 16 2.13 7.74 -1.43
N TYR A 17 2.09 8.70 -0.50
CA TYR A 17 3.28 9.17 0.22
C TYR A 17 3.98 8.03 0.99
N VAL A 18 3.20 7.12 1.58
CA VAL A 18 3.73 5.96 2.30
C VAL A 18 4.43 4.99 1.34
N LEU A 19 3.87 4.76 0.16
CA LEU A 19 4.44 3.89 -0.87
C LEU A 19 5.70 4.50 -1.50
N ASP A 20 5.69 5.82 -1.75
CA ASP A 20 6.83 6.58 -2.27
C ASP A 20 8.01 6.59 -1.28
N ALA A 21 7.72 6.58 0.03
CA ALA A 21 8.73 6.43 1.09
C ALA A 21 9.37 5.03 1.14
N GLY A 22 8.97 4.10 0.25
CA GLY A 22 9.53 2.77 0.12
C GLY A 22 8.77 1.68 0.89
N ALA A 23 7.62 2.01 1.49
CA ALA A 23 6.77 0.99 2.08
C ALA A 23 6.20 0.07 1.00
N GLN A 24 6.25 -1.23 1.28
CA GLN A 24 5.68 -2.26 0.39
C GLN A 24 4.42 -2.89 0.97
N ARG A 25 4.13 -2.62 2.24
CA ARG A 25 3.02 -3.19 3.00
C ARG A 25 2.55 -2.18 4.03
N VAL A 26 1.26 -2.16 4.31
CA VAL A 26 0.65 -1.22 5.26
C VAL A 26 -0.27 -1.96 6.24
N ALA A 27 -0.35 -1.48 7.48
CA ALA A 27 -1.40 -1.88 8.41
C ALA A 27 -2.37 -0.70 8.61
N VAL A 28 -3.63 -0.91 8.25
CA VAL A 28 -4.67 0.12 8.28
C VAL A 28 -5.79 -0.33 9.21
N VAL A 29 -6.14 0.51 10.18
CA VAL A 29 -7.23 0.25 11.13
C VAL A 29 -8.29 1.34 11.02
N ARG A 30 -8.02 2.54 11.57
CA ARG A 30 -8.96 3.67 11.57
C ARG A 30 -9.39 4.09 10.16
N GLY A 31 -8.46 4.13 9.21
CA GLY A 31 -8.76 4.46 7.82
C GLY A 31 -9.78 3.53 7.16
N ILE A 32 -9.98 2.31 7.67
CA ILE A 32 -11.05 1.40 7.21
C ILE A 32 -12.26 1.45 8.14
N MET A 33 -12.05 1.38 9.46
CA MET A 33 -13.14 1.30 10.45
C MET A 33 -14.01 2.56 10.50
N GLU A 34 -13.42 3.74 10.28
CA GLU A 34 -14.11 5.03 10.33
C GLU A 34 -14.56 5.52 8.95
N ALA A 35 -14.28 4.75 7.89
CA ALA A 35 -14.71 5.11 6.55
C ALA A 35 -16.23 5.01 6.41
N GLU A 36 -16.83 5.96 5.68
CA GLU A 36 -18.26 5.90 5.32
C GLU A 36 -18.60 4.61 4.56
N GLN A 37 -17.67 4.13 3.73
CA GLN A 37 -17.81 2.89 2.96
C GLN A 37 -16.58 1.99 3.14
N PRO A 38 -16.51 1.20 4.24
CA PRO A 38 -15.33 0.39 4.57
C PRO A 38 -14.95 -0.60 3.45
N THR A 39 -15.94 -1.19 2.77
CA THR A 39 -15.72 -2.10 1.64
C THR A 39 -15.00 -1.39 0.49
N LEU A 40 -15.46 -0.20 0.10
CA LEU A 40 -14.84 0.56 -1.00
C LEU A 40 -13.43 0.98 -0.64
N VAL A 41 -13.21 1.44 0.59
CA VAL A 41 -11.87 1.84 1.06
C VAL A 41 -10.91 0.64 1.09
N THR A 42 -11.38 -0.52 1.55
CA THR A 42 -10.58 -1.76 1.53
C THR A 42 -10.24 -2.16 0.09
N GLN A 43 -11.19 -2.11 -0.83
CA GLN A 43 -10.97 -2.39 -2.25
C GLN A 43 -9.97 -1.41 -2.88
N TYR A 44 -10.04 -0.13 -2.52
CA TYR A 44 -9.05 0.88 -2.92
C TYR A 44 -7.65 0.48 -2.47
N PHE A 45 -7.44 0.20 -1.18
CA PHE A 45 -6.14 -0.23 -0.66
C PHE A 45 -5.60 -1.47 -1.39
N LEU A 46 -6.43 -2.51 -1.55
CA LEU A 46 -6.03 -3.72 -2.26
C LEU A 46 -5.63 -3.43 -3.71
N SER A 47 -6.34 -2.55 -4.41
CA SER A 47 -6.06 -2.22 -5.81
C SER A 47 -4.74 -1.46 -5.95
N GLN A 48 -4.50 -0.49 -5.07
CA GLN A 48 -3.26 0.30 -5.05
C GLN A 48 -2.04 -0.57 -4.71
N LEU A 49 -2.13 -1.37 -3.63
CA LEU A 49 -1.02 -2.23 -3.18
C LEU A 49 -0.69 -3.32 -4.20
N LYS A 50 -1.70 -3.90 -4.87
CA LYS A 50 -1.47 -4.86 -5.96
C LYS A 50 -0.74 -4.20 -7.13
N ARG A 51 -1.17 -3.00 -7.54
CA ARG A 51 -0.53 -2.27 -8.63
C ARG A 51 0.94 -1.99 -8.31
N GLU A 52 1.23 -1.45 -7.13
CA GLU A 52 2.60 -1.17 -6.71
C GLU A 52 3.46 -2.43 -6.66
N HIS A 53 2.91 -3.53 -6.15
CA HIS A 53 3.64 -4.80 -6.13
C HIS A 53 3.97 -5.29 -7.54
N THR A 54 3.03 -5.18 -8.48
CA THR A 54 3.24 -5.54 -9.89
C THR A 54 4.33 -4.66 -10.53
N LEU A 55 4.24 -3.34 -10.38
CA LEU A 55 5.22 -2.40 -10.95
C LEU A 55 6.63 -2.69 -10.45
N ARG A 56 6.81 -2.83 -9.13
CA ARG A 56 8.11 -3.13 -8.53
C ARG A 56 8.66 -4.49 -8.96
N SER A 57 7.79 -5.48 -9.16
CA SER A 57 8.20 -6.80 -9.65
C SER A 57 8.72 -6.73 -11.09
N LEU A 58 8.11 -5.89 -11.93
CA LEU A 58 8.58 -5.64 -13.30
C LEU A 58 9.92 -4.91 -13.30
N GLU A 59 10.07 -3.86 -12.50
CA GLU A 59 11.34 -3.12 -12.35
C GLU A 59 12.49 -4.03 -11.88
N ALA A 60 12.23 -4.88 -10.88
CA ALA A 60 13.22 -5.83 -10.37
C ALA A 60 13.62 -6.89 -11.41
N GLY A 61 12.68 -7.30 -12.28
CA GLY A 61 12.95 -8.22 -13.39
C GLY A 61 13.73 -7.59 -14.54
N VAL A 62 13.53 -6.29 -14.80
CA VAL A 62 14.25 -5.53 -15.83
C VAL A 62 15.67 -5.17 -15.41
N SER A 63 15.92 -4.99 -14.11
CA SER A 63 17.23 -4.59 -13.58
C SER A 63 18.27 -5.73 -13.49
N LYS A 64 17.93 -6.97 -13.82
CA LYS A 64 18.83 -8.13 -13.69
C LYS A 64 19.37 -8.53 -15.08
N PRO A 65 20.71 -8.51 -15.32
CA PRO A 65 21.30 -9.02 -16.56
C PRO A 65 21.13 -10.54 -16.68
#